data_AF-A0A2G8RMW7-F1
#
_entry.id   AF-A0A2G8RMW7-F1
#
_cell.length_a   1.000
_cell.length_b   1.000
_cell.length_c   1.000
_cell.angle_alpha   90.00
_cell.angle_beta   90.00
_cell.angle_gamma   90.00
#
_symmetry.space_group_name_H-M   'P 1'
#
loop_
_entity.id
_entity.type
_entity.pdbx_description
1 polymer ?
#
loop_
_entity_poly.entity_id
_entity_poly.type
_entity_poly.pdbx_seq_one_letter_code
_entity_poly.pdbx_strand_id
1 'polypeptide(L)'
;MISLVASLTATSSSYLKLPLCTLAEKAATSLLCHIVNGTLIIHTPGHTYTFGEKEEKDHLWPHHRHESPDPSGPVARLTVRNSNFWLRLCAMGDLGFSEAYMYGEIDCEDLVKVFLVFLANRAQLSAIDNSLFTRLVGNLPELGLTARILNTVTNARKNISAHYDISNAMFMGFLSKDMTYSCAIFPELDADLRDSLPSSVESSPTDGQTPSSTGASTPATLAESDHGDMFKEFSLNVLGLFSHHGNVQHPRDPDTHDPLEAAQFRKLRHIIRKADIRPSHRVLEIGSGWGSMSLLITSTIPGTTVDTLTLSTQQAELVRSRAAAAGLSDRIRVHLMDYRNMPQEWEGAFDRLVSVEMIEAVGKEYMETYWSKIDWALNKETGVGVVQGITIPEASQSTVHAFLFPGGFLPTLTFLVDTLTRGSQGKLVVDSVSNIGPHYSRTLREWRRRFEARFEDVIIPALKAEYPGVMGADDASAREEIEVFKRKWIYYYCYCEVGFTTRRLGDHIITFSREGNIEYGCQVYE
;
A
#
# COMPACT_ATOMS: atom_id res chain seq x y z
N MET A 1 -0.53 -8.51 -49.69
CA MET A 1 -1.70 -7.60 -49.89
C MET A 1 -1.90 -6.88 -48.57
N ILE A 2 -1.14 -5.81 -48.31
CA ILE A 2 -1.45 -4.41 -48.67
C ILE A 2 -2.77 -3.95 -48.03
N SER A 3 -2.66 -2.93 -47.18
CA SER A 3 -3.71 -2.16 -46.49
C SER A 3 -4.04 -2.56 -45.03
N LEU A 4 -3.11 -2.33 -44.10
CA LEU A 4 -3.44 -1.85 -42.74
C LEU A 4 -2.26 -1.11 -42.07
N VAL A 5 -1.42 -0.44 -42.89
CA VAL A 5 -0.27 0.38 -42.45
C VAL A 5 -0.40 1.72 -43.18
N ALA A 6 -1.24 2.61 -42.64
CA ALA A 6 -1.25 4.04 -42.94
C ALA A 6 -2.27 4.73 -42.03
N SER A 7 -1.85 5.12 -40.82
CA SER A 7 -2.13 6.45 -40.26
C SER A 7 -1.38 6.60 -38.92
N LEU A 8 -0.05 6.57 -39.00
CA LEU A 8 0.81 7.25 -38.04
C LEU A 8 1.29 8.53 -38.74
N THR A 9 1.49 9.57 -37.94
CA THR A 9 2.03 10.91 -38.30
C THR A 9 1.09 11.86 -39.05
N ALA A 10 0.22 12.53 -38.31
CA ALA A 10 -0.11 13.93 -38.57
C ALA A 10 0.18 14.74 -37.30
N THR A 11 1.39 15.28 -37.23
CA THR A 11 1.71 16.47 -36.43
C THR A 11 0.82 17.62 -36.90
N SER A 12 -0.16 18.00 -36.08
CA SER A 12 -0.62 19.39 -35.93
C SER A 12 -1.80 19.39 -34.98
N SER A 13 -1.66 20.15 -33.90
CA SER A 13 -2.71 20.91 -33.22
C SER A 13 -4.01 21.01 -34.04
N SER A 14 -4.96 20.12 -33.77
CA SER A 14 -6.37 20.36 -34.03
C SER A 14 -7.15 19.83 -32.84
N TYR A 15 -7.37 20.73 -31.88
CA TYR A 15 -8.34 20.60 -30.80
C TYR A 15 -9.76 20.48 -31.38
N LEU A 16 -10.06 19.37 -32.04
CA LEU A 16 -11.44 18.94 -32.23
C LEU A 16 -11.90 18.42 -30.87
N LYS A 17 -12.29 19.35 -29.98
CA LYS A 17 -13.08 19.00 -28.80
C LYS A 17 -14.31 18.26 -29.34
N LEU A 18 -14.35 16.93 -29.22
CA LEU A 18 -15.58 16.21 -29.53
C LEU A 18 -16.71 16.88 -28.72
N PRO A 19 -17.89 17.12 -29.29
CA PRO A 19 -19.01 17.75 -28.58
C PRO A 19 -19.28 17.10 -27.21
N LEU A 20 -19.03 15.79 -27.10
CA LEU A 20 -19.11 15.00 -25.86
C LEU A 20 -18.07 15.41 -24.80
N CYS A 21 -16.81 15.67 -25.18
CA CYS A 21 -15.79 16.09 -24.22
C CYS A 21 -16.11 17.47 -23.64
N THR A 22 -16.63 18.39 -24.46
CA THR A 22 -17.05 19.72 -23.99
C THR A 22 -18.24 19.64 -23.04
N LEU A 23 -19.19 18.73 -23.31
CA LEU A 23 -20.32 18.50 -22.42
C LEU A 23 -19.88 17.87 -21.10
N ALA A 24 -18.99 16.89 -21.16
CA ALA A 24 -18.40 16.24 -19.98
C ALA A 24 -17.58 17.23 -19.15
N GLU A 25 -16.80 18.10 -19.79
CA GLU A 25 -16.07 19.20 -19.15
C GLU A 25 -17.03 20.07 -18.32
N LYS A 26 -18.12 20.55 -18.93
CA LYS A 26 -19.14 21.34 -18.22
C LYS A 26 -19.76 20.58 -17.04
N ALA A 27 -20.12 19.32 -17.23
CA ALA A 27 -20.71 18.49 -16.19
C ALA A 27 -19.74 18.27 -15.02
N ALA A 28 -18.50 17.89 -15.30
CA ALA A 28 -17.45 17.71 -14.31
C ALA A 28 -17.14 19.02 -13.56
N THR A 29 -16.99 20.14 -14.25
CA THR A 29 -16.73 21.43 -13.59
C THR A 29 -17.91 21.85 -12.71
N SER A 30 -19.15 21.56 -13.13
CA SER A 30 -20.33 21.83 -12.29
C SER A 30 -20.36 20.99 -11.02
N LEU A 31 -19.88 19.74 -11.08
CA LEU A 31 -19.71 18.89 -9.90
C LEU A 31 -18.64 19.48 -8.97
N LEU A 32 -17.49 19.84 -9.52
CA LEU A 32 -16.35 20.37 -8.76
C LEU A 32 -16.62 21.74 -8.10
N CYS A 33 -17.63 22.50 -8.55
CA CYS A 33 -18.10 23.71 -7.86
C CYS A 33 -18.55 23.48 -6.41
N HIS A 34 -18.82 22.23 -6.01
CA HIS A 34 -19.20 21.89 -4.63
C HIS A 34 -18.00 21.68 -3.70
N ILE A 35 -16.77 21.87 -4.18
CA ILE A 35 -15.58 21.90 -3.33
C ILE A 35 -15.67 23.14 -2.43
N VAL A 36 -15.61 22.91 -1.12
CA VAL A 36 -15.70 23.94 -0.06
C VAL A 36 -14.54 23.88 0.93
N ASN A 37 -13.84 22.74 1.01
CA ASN A 37 -12.70 22.53 1.90
C ASN A 37 -11.41 22.36 1.07
N GLY A 38 -10.55 23.38 1.06
CA GLY A 38 -9.34 23.44 0.21
C GLY A 38 -9.62 23.98 -1.19
N THR A 39 -8.57 24.04 -2.02
CA THR A 39 -8.64 24.65 -3.35
C THR A 39 -8.18 23.67 -4.43
N LEU A 40 -8.95 23.55 -5.51
CA LEU A 40 -8.56 22.79 -6.70
C LEU A 40 -8.45 23.72 -7.90
N ILE A 41 -7.28 23.75 -8.51
CA ILE A 41 -7.00 24.55 -9.71
C ILE A 41 -6.75 23.58 -10.87
N ILE A 42 -7.55 23.71 -11.94
CA ILE A 42 -7.47 22.89 -13.13
C ILE A 42 -7.05 23.75 -14.32
N HIS A 43 -5.83 23.55 -14.80
CA HIS A 43 -5.32 24.14 -16.02
C HIS A 43 -5.73 23.31 -17.22
N THR A 44 -6.45 23.90 -18.16
CA THR A 44 -6.69 23.36 -19.49
C THR A 44 -5.98 24.23 -20.53
N PRO A 45 -5.80 23.77 -21.78
CA PRO A 45 -5.15 24.57 -22.81
C PRO A 45 -5.81 25.93 -23.11
N GLY A 46 -7.11 26.08 -22.80
CA GLY A 46 -7.86 27.31 -23.11
C GLY A 46 -8.47 28.02 -21.90
N HIS A 47 -8.38 27.46 -20.70
CA HIS A 47 -9.02 28.01 -19.50
C HIS A 47 -8.39 27.46 -18.22
N THR A 48 -8.39 28.26 -17.15
CA THR A 48 -8.04 27.78 -15.81
C THR A 48 -9.29 27.85 -14.94
N TYR A 49 -9.70 26.71 -14.39
CA TYR A 49 -10.77 26.62 -13.41
C TYR A 49 -10.19 26.68 -12.01
N THR A 50 -10.85 27.40 -11.10
CA THR A 50 -10.52 27.42 -9.67
C THR A 50 -11.78 27.10 -8.87
N PHE A 51 -11.69 26.12 -7.98
CA PHE A 51 -12.78 25.68 -7.10
C PHE A 51 -12.37 25.76 -5.63
N GLY A 52 -13.32 26.07 -4.74
CA GLY A 52 -13.08 26.13 -3.29
C GLY A 52 -12.65 27.50 -2.75
N GLU A 53 -12.51 28.52 -3.60
CA GLU A 53 -12.37 29.91 -3.15
C GLU A 53 -13.76 30.46 -2.76
N LYS A 54 -13.89 31.04 -1.56
CA LYS A 54 -15.05 31.90 -1.25
C LYS A 54 -14.78 33.25 -1.89
N GLU A 55 -15.67 33.71 -2.78
CA GLU A 55 -15.69 35.12 -3.17
C GLU A 55 -15.81 35.97 -1.89
N GLU A 56 -14.83 36.82 -1.61
CA GLU A 56 -15.02 37.98 -0.74
C GLU A 56 -16.06 38.88 -1.42
N LYS A 57 -17.33 38.63 -1.14
CA LYS A 57 -18.37 39.62 -1.43
C LYS A 57 -18.23 40.72 -0.40
N ASP A 58 -17.62 41.82 -0.83
CA ASP A 58 -17.71 43.15 -0.23
C ASP A 58 -19.17 43.47 0.12
N HIS A 59 -19.56 43.17 1.35
CA HIS A 59 -20.76 43.71 1.97
C HIS A 59 -20.37 44.38 3.28
N LEU A 60 -20.25 45.70 3.19
CA LEU A 60 -20.30 46.65 4.29
C LEU A 60 -21.46 46.32 5.26
N TRP A 61 -21.19 45.63 6.38
CA TRP A 61 -21.83 45.91 7.67
C TRP A 61 -21.09 45.21 8.83
N PRO A 62 -20.84 45.88 9.98
CA PRO A 62 -20.15 45.27 11.10
C PRO A 62 -21.11 44.55 12.05
N HIS A 63 -20.57 43.56 12.76
CA HIS A 63 -21.13 42.81 13.90
C HIS A 63 -21.92 41.54 13.55
N HIS A 64 -21.20 40.42 13.40
CA HIS A 64 -21.33 39.23 14.23
C HIS A 64 -20.10 38.35 14.00
N ARG A 65 -19.33 38.09 15.06
CA ARG A 65 -18.09 37.31 15.01
C ARG A 65 -18.45 35.82 14.89
N HIS A 66 -18.77 35.38 13.67
CA HIS A 66 -18.61 33.98 13.29
C HIS A 66 -17.12 33.76 13.04
N GLU A 67 -16.54 32.75 13.68
CA GLU A 67 -15.17 32.32 13.45
C GLU A 67 -14.95 32.09 11.95
N SER A 68 -14.05 32.87 11.37
CA SER A 68 -13.57 32.72 10.00
C SER A 68 -12.82 31.38 9.87
N PRO A 69 -13.08 30.56 8.83
CA PRO A 69 -12.31 29.35 8.58
C PRO A 69 -10.86 29.71 8.23
N ASP A 70 -9.93 28.89 8.70
CA ASP A 70 -8.48 29.02 8.51
C ASP A 70 -8.10 29.02 7.01
N PRO A 71 -7.29 29.97 6.51
CA PRO A 71 -6.78 30.00 5.12
C PRO A 71 -5.80 28.85 4.75
N SER A 72 -5.69 27.81 5.58
CA SER A 72 -4.66 26.76 5.52
C SER A 72 -5.05 25.47 4.76
N GLY A 73 -6.18 25.44 4.05
CA GLY A 73 -6.62 24.25 3.31
C GLY A 73 -5.65 23.81 2.19
N PRO A 74 -5.61 22.51 1.83
CA PRO A 74 -4.71 22.03 0.77
C PRO A 74 -5.06 22.68 -0.58
N VAL A 75 -4.03 23.15 -1.29
CA VAL A 75 -4.14 23.69 -2.65
C VAL A 75 -3.59 22.66 -3.63
N ALA A 76 -4.47 22.10 -4.45
CA ALA A 76 -4.13 21.11 -5.46
C ALA A 76 -4.17 21.73 -6.86
N ARG A 77 -3.17 21.40 -7.69
CA ARG A 77 -3.07 21.86 -9.08
C ARG A 77 -2.98 20.67 -10.02
N LEU A 78 -3.84 20.66 -11.04
CA LEU A 78 -3.94 19.64 -12.07
C LEU A 78 -3.92 20.29 -13.45
N THR A 79 -3.22 19.68 -14.40
CA THR A 79 -3.18 20.11 -15.81
C THR A 79 -3.82 19.04 -16.69
N VAL A 80 -4.84 19.42 -17.47
CA VAL A 80 -5.48 18.55 -18.46
C VAL A 80 -4.67 18.59 -19.75
N ARG A 81 -4.04 17.46 -20.10
CA ARG A 81 -3.32 17.26 -21.36
C ARG A 81 -4.22 16.79 -22.48
N ASN A 82 -5.23 15.99 -22.15
CA ASN A 82 -6.17 15.40 -23.10
C ASN A 82 -7.62 15.52 -22.57
N SER A 83 -8.53 16.03 -23.41
CA SER A 83 -9.94 16.21 -23.05
C SER A 83 -10.71 14.91 -22.79
N ASN A 84 -10.15 13.73 -23.13
CA ASN A 84 -10.70 12.43 -22.74
C ASN A 84 -10.85 12.27 -21.22
N PHE A 85 -10.01 12.97 -20.45
CA PHE A 85 -10.09 13.02 -18.99
C PHE A 85 -11.51 13.28 -18.49
N TRP A 86 -12.19 14.28 -19.07
CA TRP A 86 -13.52 14.68 -18.64
C TRP A 86 -14.56 13.57 -18.85
N LEU A 87 -14.45 12.84 -19.97
CA LEU A 87 -15.32 11.70 -20.25
C LEU A 87 -15.09 10.57 -19.25
N ARG A 88 -13.82 10.24 -18.95
CA ARG A 88 -13.49 9.20 -17.97
C ARG A 88 -14.01 9.57 -16.58
N LEU A 89 -13.73 10.79 -16.14
CA LEU A 89 -14.15 11.29 -14.83
C LEU A 89 -15.68 11.21 -14.66
N CYS A 90 -16.45 11.66 -15.67
CA CYS A 90 -17.91 11.58 -15.61
C CYS A 90 -18.46 10.16 -15.73
N ALA A 91 -17.82 9.29 -16.52
CA ALA A 91 -18.30 7.92 -16.72
C ALA A 91 -18.01 6.99 -15.54
N MET A 92 -16.89 7.23 -14.84
CA MET A 92 -16.30 6.24 -13.93
C MET A 92 -15.81 6.85 -12.61
N GLY A 93 -16.01 8.14 -12.36
CA GLY A 93 -15.65 8.77 -11.10
C GLY A 93 -14.17 8.64 -10.75
N ASP A 94 -13.90 8.10 -9.57
CA ASP A 94 -12.55 7.86 -9.03
C ASP A 94 -11.72 6.92 -9.92
N LEU A 95 -12.34 5.89 -10.46
CA LEU A 95 -11.70 4.99 -11.43
C LEU A 95 -11.32 5.75 -12.71
N GLY A 96 -12.23 6.58 -13.23
CA GLY A 96 -11.96 7.41 -14.40
C GLY A 96 -10.81 8.39 -14.19
N PHE A 97 -10.73 9.00 -13.01
CA PHE A 97 -9.61 9.85 -12.62
C PHE A 97 -8.28 9.06 -12.60
N SER A 98 -8.28 7.86 -12.01
CA SER A 98 -7.09 7.02 -11.92
C SER A 98 -6.54 6.63 -13.29
N GLU A 99 -7.40 6.22 -14.22
CA GLU A 99 -6.98 5.87 -15.57
C GLU A 99 -6.49 7.08 -16.35
N ALA A 100 -7.18 8.22 -16.25
CA ALA A 100 -6.73 9.46 -16.89
C ALA A 100 -5.33 9.86 -16.40
N TYR A 101 -5.05 9.69 -15.11
CA TYR A 101 -3.70 9.89 -14.59
C TYR A 101 -2.73 8.86 -15.19
N MET A 102 -3.04 7.57 -15.16
CA MET A 102 -2.15 6.51 -15.67
C MET A 102 -1.79 6.70 -17.16
N TYR A 103 -2.75 7.06 -18.01
CA TYR A 103 -2.55 7.30 -19.45
C TYR A 103 -1.99 8.69 -19.79
N GLY A 104 -1.59 9.50 -18.80
CA GLY A 104 -1.03 10.83 -19.04
C GLY A 104 -2.02 11.84 -19.61
N GLU A 105 -3.33 11.60 -19.47
CA GLU A 105 -4.37 12.55 -19.90
C GLU A 105 -4.44 13.78 -18.98
N ILE A 106 -3.99 13.62 -17.73
CA ILE A 106 -3.81 14.68 -16.74
C ILE A 106 -2.43 14.59 -16.10
N ASP A 107 -1.86 15.71 -15.69
CA ASP A 107 -0.72 15.78 -14.76
C ASP A 107 -1.14 16.48 -13.47
N CYS A 108 -0.56 16.08 -12.35
CA CYS A 108 -0.77 16.72 -11.05
C CYS A 108 0.58 17.22 -10.54
N GLU A 109 0.63 18.45 -10.02
CA GLU A 109 1.84 18.93 -9.35
C GLU A 109 2.10 18.13 -8.06
N ASP A 110 1.03 17.80 -7.35
CA ASP A 110 1.07 17.01 -6.13
C ASP A 110 -0.21 16.17 -6.04
N LEU A 111 -0.08 14.87 -6.36
CA LEU A 111 -1.20 13.95 -6.38
C LEU A 111 -1.77 13.71 -4.96
N VAL A 112 -0.94 13.81 -3.92
CA VAL A 112 -1.36 13.68 -2.52
C VAL A 112 -2.32 14.82 -2.16
N LYS A 113 -1.99 16.07 -2.52
CA LYS A 113 -2.89 17.21 -2.31
C LYS A 113 -4.21 17.08 -3.06
N VAL A 114 -4.20 16.57 -4.29
CA VAL A 114 -5.44 16.30 -5.04
C VAL A 114 -6.34 15.35 -4.27
N PHE A 115 -5.81 14.24 -3.77
CA PHE A 115 -6.58 13.31 -2.97
C PHE A 115 -7.07 13.94 -1.66
N LEU A 116 -6.25 14.71 -0.95
CA LEU A 116 -6.67 15.40 0.27
C LEU A 116 -7.85 16.34 0.03
N VAL A 117 -7.83 17.12 -1.06
CA VAL A 117 -8.97 17.99 -1.45
C VAL A 117 -10.21 17.15 -1.76
N PHE A 118 -10.12 16.13 -2.61
CA PHE A 118 -11.28 15.28 -2.93
C PHE A 118 -11.87 14.61 -1.69
N LEU A 119 -11.01 14.21 -0.77
CA LEU A 119 -11.38 13.50 0.44
C LEU A 119 -12.03 14.40 1.49
N ALA A 120 -11.57 15.65 1.60
CA ALA A 120 -12.18 16.69 2.43
C ALA A 120 -13.58 17.11 1.92
N ASN A 121 -13.89 16.81 0.65
CA ASN A 121 -15.16 17.11 0.00
C ASN A 121 -15.92 15.86 -0.44
N ARG A 122 -15.59 14.68 0.11
CA ARG A 122 -16.14 13.39 -0.34
C ARG A 122 -17.67 13.38 -0.33
N ALA A 123 -18.30 13.87 0.74
CA ALA A 123 -19.75 13.84 0.87
C ALA A 123 -20.44 14.61 -0.26
N GLN A 124 -19.92 15.79 -0.59
CA GLN A 124 -20.39 16.68 -1.64
C GLN A 124 -20.16 16.08 -3.03
N LEU A 125 -18.99 15.46 -3.24
CA LEU A 125 -18.62 14.84 -4.51
C LEU A 125 -19.30 13.47 -4.72
N SER A 126 -19.71 12.78 -3.65
CA SER A 126 -20.43 11.49 -3.71
C SER A 126 -21.95 11.64 -3.83
N ALA A 127 -22.52 12.77 -3.40
CA ALA A 127 -23.96 12.98 -3.32
C ALA A 127 -24.61 13.32 -4.68
N ILE A 128 -23.80 13.58 -5.71
CA ILE A 128 -24.31 13.96 -7.03
C ILE A 128 -24.27 12.72 -7.93
N ASP A 129 -25.44 12.12 -8.02
CA ASP A 129 -25.76 10.91 -8.76
C ASP A 129 -25.27 10.98 -10.22
N ASN A 130 -24.58 9.91 -10.67
CA ASN A 130 -24.18 9.65 -12.07
C ASN A 130 -25.36 9.79 -13.05
N SER A 131 -26.59 9.80 -12.55
CA SER A 131 -27.84 10.12 -13.23
C SER A 131 -27.75 11.19 -14.33
N LEU A 132 -27.10 12.34 -14.13
CA LEU A 132 -27.07 13.39 -15.16
C LEU A 132 -26.25 12.99 -16.39
N PHE A 133 -25.06 12.40 -16.20
CA PHE A 133 -24.21 11.98 -17.30
C PHE A 133 -24.67 10.65 -17.91
N THR A 134 -25.10 9.68 -17.09
CA THR A 134 -25.68 8.42 -17.56
C THR A 134 -26.92 8.66 -18.41
N ARG A 135 -27.73 9.70 -18.12
CA ARG A 135 -28.87 10.11 -18.97
C ARG A 135 -28.44 10.85 -20.24
N LEU A 136 -27.35 11.60 -20.20
CA LEU A 136 -26.80 12.31 -21.38
C LEU A 136 -26.09 11.36 -22.36
N VAL A 137 -25.44 10.31 -21.86
CA VAL A 137 -24.68 9.35 -22.69
C VAL A 137 -25.48 8.08 -23.01
N GLY A 138 -26.40 7.66 -22.12
CA GLY A 138 -27.21 6.45 -22.31
C GLY A 138 -28.19 6.50 -23.49
N ASN A 139 -28.43 7.68 -24.07
CA ASN A 139 -29.32 7.86 -25.23
C ASN A 139 -28.57 8.02 -26.57
N LEU A 140 -27.24 7.88 -26.60
CA LEU A 140 -26.45 7.96 -27.84
C LEU A 140 -26.15 6.56 -28.38
N PRO A 141 -26.76 6.15 -29.50
CA PRO A 141 -26.43 4.89 -30.15
C PRO A 141 -25.06 5.03 -30.84
N GLU A 142 -24.16 4.10 -30.55
CA GLU A 142 -22.89 3.87 -31.25
C GLU A 142 -21.94 5.07 -31.42
N LEU A 143 -21.11 5.32 -30.40
CA LEU A 143 -19.73 5.75 -30.67
C LEU A 143 -18.78 4.72 -30.05
N GLY A 144 -17.92 4.14 -30.89
CA GLY A 144 -16.83 3.24 -30.50
C GLY A 144 -15.83 3.82 -29.49
N LEU A 145 -16.02 5.07 -29.05
CA LEU A 145 -15.30 5.71 -27.94
C LEU A 145 -15.68 5.07 -26.59
N THR A 146 -16.97 4.81 -26.34
CA THR A 146 -17.43 4.18 -25.08
C THR A 146 -16.96 2.73 -25.02
N ALA A 147 -17.02 2.01 -26.15
CA ALA A 147 -16.47 0.66 -26.26
C ALA A 147 -14.94 0.64 -26.10
N ARG A 148 -14.21 1.64 -26.60
CA ARG A 148 -12.77 1.78 -26.35
C ARG A 148 -12.47 2.06 -24.88
N ILE A 149 -13.15 3.03 -24.27
CA ILE A 149 -13.02 3.32 -22.83
C ILE A 149 -13.32 2.06 -22.01
N LEU A 150 -14.46 1.39 -22.23
CA LEU A 150 -14.84 0.14 -21.57
C LEU A 150 -13.91 -1.05 -21.88
N ASN A 151 -13.30 -1.11 -23.07
CA ASN A 151 -12.29 -2.13 -23.39
C ASN A 151 -10.97 -1.85 -22.64
N THR A 152 -10.60 -0.58 -22.47
CA THR A 152 -9.49 -0.18 -21.58
C THR A 152 -9.76 -0.62 -20.14
N VAL A 153 -11.01 -0.51 -19.66
CA VAL A 153 -11.46 -1.00 -18.34
C VAL A 153 -11.27 -2.50 -18.17
N THR A 154 -11.62 -3.28 -19.21
CA THR A 154 -11.49 -4.74 -19.19
C THR A 154 -10.02 -5.16 -19.16
N ASN A 155 -9.15 -4.40 -19.83
CA ASN A 155 -7.70 -4.60 -19.79
C ASN A 155 -7.09 -4.14 -18.46
N ALA A 156 -7.56 -3.05 -17.84
CA ALA A 156 -7.11 -2.60 -16.53
C ALA A 156 -7.36 -3.66 -15.44
N ARG A 157 -8.56 -4.26 -15.41
CA ARG A 157 -8.87 -5.38 -14.49
C ARG A 157 -7.94 -6.59 -14.68
N LYS A 158 -7.57 -6.92 -15.92
CA LYS A 158 -6.64 -8.01 -16.23
C LYS A 158 -5.18 -7.65 -15.90
N ASN A 159 -4.78 -6.39 -16.08
CA ASN A 159 -3.41 -5.92 -15.82
C ASN A 159 -3.12 -5.72 -14.33
N ILE A 160 -4.12 -5.60 -13.47
CA ILE A 160 -3.93 -5.45 -12.01
C ILE A 160 -3.91 -6.83 -11.31
N SER A 161 -4.53 -7.89 -11.85
CA SER A 161 -4.42 -9.22 -11.25
C SER A 161 -3.03 -9.87 -11.38
N ALA A 162 -2.15 -9.31 -12.21
CA ALA A 162 -0.80 -9.84 -12.49
C ALA A 162 0.29 -9.38 -11.48
N HIS A 163 -0.07 -8.65 -10.42
CA HIS A 163 0.90 -8.02 -9.51
C HIS A 163 1.79 -8.97 -8.69
N TYR A 164 1.47 -10.27 -8.63
CA TYR A 164 2.24 -11.27 -7.88
C TYR A 164 3.22 -12.09 -8.74
N ASP A 165 3.24 -11.88 -10.05
CA ASP A 165 4.21 -12.50 -10.96
C ASP A 165 5.31 -11.52 -11.42
N ILE A 166 5.35 -10.31 -10.85
CA ILE A 166 6.38 -9.31 -11.16
C ILE A 166 7.73 -9.73 -10.57
N SER A 167 8.80 -9.67 -11.37
CA SER A 167 10.14 -10.13 -11.01
C SER A 167 10.71 -9.47 -9.75
N ASN A 168 11.48 -10.25 -8.98
CA ASN A 168 12.20 -9.78 -7.79
C ASN A 168 13.08 -8.54 -8.05
N ALA A 169 13.62 -8.42 -9.27
CA ALA A 169 14.52 -7.33 -9.66
C ALA A 169 13.83 -5.96 -9.61
N MET A 170 12.55 -5.90 -9.98
CA MET A 170 11.77 -4.67 -9.89
C MET A 170 11.54 -4.27 -8.42
N PHE A 171 11.18 -5.23 -7.55
CA PHE A 171 10.97 -4.97 -6.12
C PHE A 171 12.25 -4.52 -5.40
N MET A 172 13.41 -5.06 -5.79
CA MET A 172 14.72 -4.59 -5.29
C MET A 172 15.00 -3.11 -5.60
N GLY A 173 14.28 -2.52 -6.56
CA GLY A 173 14.37 -1.10 -6.90
C GLY A 173 13.85 -0.18 -5.79
N PHE A 174 12.93 -0.64 -4.92
CA PHE A 174 12.33 0.24 -3.91
C PHE A 174 12.16 -0.37 -2.52
N LEU A 175 12.23 -1.69 -2.37
CA LEU A 175 12.26 -2.31 -1.05
C LEU A 175 13.62 -2.10 -0.37
N SER A 176 13.64 -2.25 0.95
CA SER A 176 14.88 -2.46 1.69
C SER A 176 15.46 -3.84 1.36
N LYS A 177 16.73 -4.04 1.72
CA LYS A 177 17.52 -5.22 1.39
C LYS A 177 16.95 -6.54 1.93
N ASP A 178 16.21 -6.49 3.02
CA ASP A 178 15.49 -7.63 3.55
C ASP A 178 14.35 -8.09 2.62
N MET A 179 13.91 -7.26 1.66
CA MET A 179 12.82 -7.54 0.71
C MET A 179 11.46 -7.68 1.39
N THR A 180 11.21 -6.97 2.50
CA THR A 180 9.89 -6.96 3.13
C THR A 180 8.95 -5.99 2.42
N TYR A 181 7.91 -6.52 1.79
CA TYR A 181 6.81 -5.76 1.18
C TYR A 181 5.58 -5.77 2.08
N SER A 182 5.69 -5.07 3.20
CA SER A 182 4.63 -4.88 4.20
C SER A 182 4.94 -3.61 5.00
N CYS A 183 4.02 -3.14 5.82
CA CYS A 183 4.22 -2.03 6.75
C CYS A 183 5.47 -2.20 7.61
N ALA A 184 6.25 -1.13 7.76
CA ALA A 184 7.37 -1.04 8.71
C ALA A 184 6.92 -0.35 10.01
N ILE A 185 7.71 -0.44 11.09
CA ILE A 185 7.47 0.34 12.33
C ILE A 185 8.63 1.31 12.51
N PHE A 186 8.33 2.62 12.48
CA PHE A 186 9.31 3.70 12.64
C PHE A 186 9.32 4.26 14.07
N PRO A 187 10.45 4.80 14.57
CA PRO A 187 10.48 5.52 15.84
C PRO A 187 9.62 6.78 15.83
N GLU A 188 9.56 7.43 14.67
CA GLU A 188 8.78 8.64 14.45
C GLU A 188 8.04 8.53 13.10
N LEU A 189 6.76 8.90 13.10
CA LEU A 189 5.87 8.69 11.95
C LEU A 189 6.26 9.54 10.75
N ASP A 190 6.64 10.80 10.96
CA ASP A 190 6.84 11.79 9.89
C ASP A 190 8.23 12.42 9.89
N ALA A 191 9.23 11.74 10.47
CA ALA A 191 10.59 12.27 10.50
C ALA A 191 11.17 12.51 9.09
N ASP A 192 10.72 11.73 8.09
CA ASP A 192 11.09 11.88 6.68
C ASP A 192 10.59 13.20 6.05
N LEU A 193 9.57 13.83 6.65
CA LEU A 193 9.03 15.10 6.18
C LEU A 193 9.80 16.31 6.73
N ARG A 194 10.60 16.15 7.79
CA ARG A 194 11.35 17.27 8.40
C ARG A 194 12.58 17.66 7.60
N ASP A 195 13.27 16.68 7.03
CA ASP A 195 14.53 16.88 6.28
C ASP A 195 14.30 17.52 4.88
N SER A 196 13.04 17.67 4.46
CA SER A 196 12.67 18.27 3.18
C SER A 196 12.39 19.78 3.24
N LEU A 197 12.45 20.40 4.43
CA LEU A 197 12.33 21.85 4.58
C LEU A 197 13.68 22.54 4.29
N PRO A 198 13.72 23.64 3.52
CA PRO A 198 14.95 24.40 3.30
C PRO A 198 15.56 24.84 4.63
N SER A 199 16.87 24.64 4.78
CA SER A 199 17.69 24.98 5.95
C SER A 199 17.83 26.49 6.13
N SER A 200 16.72 27.20 6.37
CA SER A 200 16.74 28.65 6.55
C SER A 200 15.71 29.11 7.57
N VAL A 201 15.78 28.60 8.80
CA VAL A 201 15.56 29.38 10.04
C VAL A 201 16.30 28.66 11.17
N GLU A 202 17.52 29.09 11.52
CA GLU A 202 18.06 28.85 12.86
C GLU A 202 17.24 29.71 13.83
N SER A 203 16.27 29.11 14.50
CA SER A 203 15.70 29.66 15.73
C SER A 203 16.06 28.71 16.87
N SER A 204 16.79 29.24 17.85
CA SER A 204 17.22 28.62 19.11
C SER A 204 16.12 27.79 19.79
N PRO A 205 16.47 26.77 20.59
CA PRO A 205 15.50 25.85 21.15
C PRO A 205 14.66 26.55 22.21
N THR A 206 13.38 26.73 21.93
CA THR A 206 12.36 26.90 22.96
C THR A 206 11.60 25.59 23.09
N ASP A 207 11.65 25.03 24.29
CA ASP A 207 10.80 23.92 24.73
C ASP A 207 9.34 24.17 24.37
N GLY A 208 8.68 23.17 23.77
CA GLY A 208 7.23 23.11 23.67
C GLY A 208 6.68 23.00 22.25
N GLN A 209 6.19 21.82 21.92
CA GLN A 209 5.05 21.53 21.03
C GLN A 209 4.84 22.48 19.84
N THR A 210 5.21 22.04 18.64
CA THR A 210 4.82 22.69 17.38
C THR A 210 3.88 21.76 16.60
N PRO A 211 2.78 22.26 16.01
CA PRO A 211 1.68 21.44 15.56
C PRO A 211 1.96 20.81 14.19
N SER A 212 1.67 19.52 14.08
CA SER A 212 1.45 18.86 12.79
C SER A 212 0.36 19.62 12.02
N SER A 213 0.57 19.87 10.72
CA SER A 213 -0.45 20.44 9.81
C SER A 213 -1.67 19.52 9.61
N THR A 214 -1.72 18.37 10.28
CA THR A 214 -2.88 17.47 10.37
C THR A 214 -3.39 17.27 11.80
N GLY A 215 -2.94 18.07 12.78
CA GLY A 215 -3.56 18.14 14.11
C GLY A 215 -3.42 16.89 14.99
N ALA A 216 -2.60 15.91 14.63
CA ALA A 216 -2.40 14.69 15.42
C ALA A 216 -0.92 14.46 15.73
N SER A 217 -0.42 15.08 16.80
CA SER A 217 0.78 14.60 17.49
C SER A 217 0.43 13.33 18.26
N THR A 218 0.38 12.19 17.57
CA THR A 218 0.34 10.88 18.22
C THR A 218 1.80 10.42 18.39
N PRO A 219 2.33 10.28 19.61
CA PRO A 219 3.63 9.63 19.81
C PRO A 219 3.59 8.22 19.23
N ALA A 220 4.68 7.73 18.66
CA ALA A 220 4.80 6.34 18.23
C ALA A 220 4.83 5.42 19.47
N THR A 221 3.66 5.10 20.04
CA THR A 221 3.53 4.29 21.26
C THR A 221 4.07 2.86 21.11
N LEU A 222 4.26 2.38 19.88
CA LEU A 222 4.81 1.06 19.57
C LEU A 222 6.34 1.04 19.41
N ALA A 223 6.97 2.22 19.34
CA ALA A 223 8.42 2.35 19.37
C ALA A 223 8.88 2.46 20.84
N GLU A 224 8.85 1.36 21.58
CA GLU A 224 9.39 1.30 22.95
C GLU A 224 10.87 1.71 22.97
N SER A 225 11.30 2.33 24.08
CA SER A 225 12.70 2.68 24.31
C SER A 225 13.57 1.44 24.34
N ASP A 226 14.58 1.44 23.49
CA ASP A 226 15.55 0.37 23.25
C ASP A 226 16.45 0.19 24.50
N HIS A 227 15.95 -0.46 25.55
CA HIS A 227 16.71 -0.77 26.75
C HIS A 227 17.45 -2.11 26.60
N GLY A 228 18.77 -2.03 26.37
CA GLY A 228 19.77 -2.96 26.93
C GLY A 228 20.15 -4.22 26.13
N ASP A 229 21.29 -4.12 25.43
CA ASP A 229 22.33 -5.14 25.18
C ASP A 229 21.95 -6.63 25.13
N MET A 230 21.50 -7.05 23.95
CA MET A 230 21.88 -8.34 23.32
C MET A 230 21.60 -8.27 21.80
N PHE A 231 20.59 -7.50 21.38
CA PHE A 231 20.17 -7.43 19.97
C PHE A 231 21.00 -6.51 19.06
N LYS A 232 21.79 -5.57 19.58
CA LYS A 232 22.61 -4.68 18.74
C LYS A 232 23.73 -5.41 18.00
N GLU A 233 24.46 -6.27 18.70
CA GLU A 233 25.56 -7.05 18.13
C GLU A 233 25.05 -8.13 17.16
N PHE A 234 23.92 -8.76 17.48
CA PHE A 234 23.25 -9.71 16.58
C PHE A 234 22.59 -9.06 15.36
N SER A 235 22.10 -7.81 15.46
CA SER A 235 21.51 -7.08 14.33
C SER A 235 22.52 -6.82 13.21
N LEU A 236 23.78 -6.56 13.55
CA LEU A 236 24.86 -6.36 12.57
C LEU A 236 25.16 -7.65 11.79
N ASN A 237 25.22 -8.79 12.48
CA ASN A 237 25.43 -10.10 11.85
C ASN A 237 24.26 -10.53 10.95
N VAL A 238 23.02 -10.26 11.37
CA VAL A 238 21.81 -10.53 10.57
C VAL A 238 21.75 -9.65 9.32
N LEU A 239 22.11 -8.36 9.41
CA LEU A 239 22.26 -7.49 8.23
C LEU A 239 23.30 -8.05 7.26
N GLY A 240 24.35 -8.69 7.77
CA GLY A 240 25.36 -9.42 7.00
C GLY A 240 24.82 -10.62 6.20
N LEU A 241 23.86 -11.37 6.75
CA LEU A 241 23.23 -12.52 6.06
C LEU A 241 22.44 -12.11 4.82
N PHE A 242 21.96 -10.86 4.77
CA PHE A 242 21.27 -10.33 3.61
C PHE A 242 22.22 -9.71 2.57
N SER A 243 23.53 -9.61 2.85
CA SER A 243 24.54 -8.91 2.02
C SER A 243 24.98 -9.63 0.77
N HIS A 244 24.57 -10.88 0.55
CA HIS A 244 25.04 -11.67 -0.58
C HIS A 244 23.88 -12.18 -1.42
N HIS A 245 23.70 -11.57 -2.60
CA HIS A 245 23.29 -12.23 -3.85
C HIS A 245 23.65 -11.40 -5.09
N GLY A 246 24.29 -12.05 -6.06
CA GLY A 246 24.02 -11.93 -7.50
C GLY A 246 24.42 -10.66 -8.27
N ASN A 247 25.66 -10.64 -8.77
CA ASN A 247 26.16 -10.07 -10.04
C ASN A 247 25.63 -8.73 -10.61
N VAL A 248 25.34 -7.75 -9.76
CA VAL A 248 25.47 -6.32 -10.12
C VAL A 248 26.29 -5.65 -9.02
N GLN A 249 27.62 -5.56 -9.23
CA GLN A 249 28.52 -4.83 -8.34
C GLN A 249 28.25 -3.33 -8.46
N HIS A 250 27.42 -2.79 -7.56
CA HIS A 250 27.53 -1.39 -7.20
C HIS A 250 28.38 -1.30 -5.93
N PRO A 251 29.45 -0.49 -5.91
CA PRO A 251 30.14 -0.18 -4.67
C PRO A 251 29.14 0.60 -3.81
N ARG A 252 28.62 -0.02 -2.75
CA ARG A 252 27.76 0.67 -1.78
C ARG A 252 28.40 0.54 -0.41
N ASP A 253 28.46 1.70 0.23
CA ASP A 253 29.19 1.99 1.44
C ASP A 253 28.69 1.13 2.63
N PRO A 254 29.54 0.34 3.31
CA PRO A 254 29.14 -0.51 4.43
C PRO A 254 28.59 0.25 5.65
N ASP A 255 28.71 1.58 5.70
CA ASP A 255 28.31 2.41 6.83
C ASP A 255 26.95 3.14 6.69
N THR A 256 26.18 2.93 5.61
CA THR A 256 24.88 3.60 5.47
C THR A 256 23.77 2.88 6.23
N HIS A 257 23.36 3.45 7.36
CA HIS A 257 22.15 3.05 8.09
C HIS A 257 20.91 3.28 7.21
N ASP A 258 20.28 2.21 6.71
CA ASP A 258 19.01 2.28 5.96
C ASP A 258 17.82 2.40 6.97
N PRO A 259 17.12 3.56 7.04
CA PRO A 259 16.03 3.74 8.00
C PRO A 259 14.80 2.86 7.72
N LEU A 260 14.53 2.52 6.46
CA LEU A 260 13.42 1.64 6.08
C LEU A 260 13.75 0.20 6.51
N GLU A 261 14.97 -0.27 6.23
CA GLU A 261 15.41 -1.60 6.65
C GLU A 261 15.37 -1.74 8.18
N ALA A 262 15.88 -0.75 8.91
CA ALA A 262 15.81 -0.71 10.37
C ALA A 262 14.36 -0.75 10.87
N ALA A 263 13.44 -0.04 10.20
CA ALA A 263 12.02 -0.06 10.51
C ALA A 263 11.33 -1.39 10.19
N GLN A 264 11.73 -2.07 9.11
CA GLN A 264 11.25 -3.42 8.81
C GLN A 264 11.69 -4.41 9.88
N PHE A 265 12.97 -4.41 10.26
CA PHE A 265 13.43 -5.28 11.34
C PHE A 265 12.79 -4.97 12.69
N ARG A 266 12.51 -3.70 12.99
CA ARG A 266 11.74 -3.32 14.19
C ARG A 266 10.36 -3.97 14.18
N LYS A 267 9.65 -3.92 13.06
CA LYS A 267 8.36 -4.59 12.88
C LYS A 267 8.45 -6.10 13.03
N LEU A 268 9.40 -6.75 12.35
CA LEU A 268 9.57 -8.20 12.44
C LEU A 268 9.89 -8.65 13.88
N ARG A 269 10.78 -7.92 14.58
CA ARG A 269 11.08 -8.17 16.00
C ARG A 269 9.87 -7.95 16.90
N HIS A 270 9.04 -6.94 16.63
CA HIS A 270 7.81 -6.72 17.35
C HIS A 270 6.87 -7.93 17.23
N ILE A 271 6.69 -8.48 16.02
CA ILE A 271 5.90 -9.69 15.80
C ILE A 271 6.50 -10.91 16.50
N ILE A 272 7.83 -11.11 16.43
CA ILE A 272 8.52 -12.21 17.11
C ILE A 272 8.33 -12.14 18.63
N ARG A 273 8.40 -10.94 19.22
CA ARG A 273 8.13 -10.71 20.66
C ARG A 273 6.68 -11.00 21.01
N LYS A 274 5.72 -10.51 20.21
CA LYS A 274 4.29 -10.77 20.40
C LYS A 274 3.94 -12.25 20.27
N ALA A 275 4.59 -12.96 19.36
CA ALA A 275 4.45 -14.40 19.26
C ALA A 275 5.19 -15.13 20.38
N ASP A 276 6.04 -14.49 21.18
CA ASP A 276 6.84 -15.15 22.22
C ASP A 276 7.57 -16.40 21.67
N ILE A 277 8.30 -16.22 20.57
CA ILE A 277 9.07 -17.31 19.96
C ILE A 277 10.30 -17.59 20.82
N ARG A 278 10.48 -18.86 21.22
CA ARG A 278 11.53 -19.31 22.14
C ARG A 278 12.41 -20.38 21.47
N PRO A 279 13.57 -20.70 22.05
CA PRO A 279 14.42 -21.77 21.54
C PRO A 279 13.67 -23.08 21.34
N SER A 280 14.03 -23.81 20.28
CA SER A 280 13.43 -25.10 19.89
C SER A 280 11.97 -25.07 19.43
N HIS A 281 11.28 -23.92 19.41
CA HIS A 281 9.92 -23.85 18.87
C HIS A 281 9.88 -24.16 17.37
N ARG A 282 8.84 -24.87 16.95
CA ARG A 282 8.45 -25.02 15.55
C ARG A 282 7.43 -23.94 15.18
N VAL A 283 7.76 -23.13 14.19
CA VAL A 283 6.97 -21.96 13.77
C VAL A 283 6.35 -22.21 12.40
N LEU A 284 5.05 -21.95 12.27
CA LEU A 284 4.37 -21.88 10.98
C LEU A 284 4.34 -20.42 10.50
N GLU A 285 4.85 -20.19 9.30
CA GLU A 285 4.70 -18.91 8.59
C GLU A 285 3.74 -19.09 7.41
N ILE A 286 2.59 -18.42 7.45
CA ILE A 286 1.65 -18.36 6.32
C ILE A 286 1.93 -17.09 5.52
N GLY A 287 2.42 -17.24 4.29
CA GLY A 287 2.85 -16.13 3.45
C GLY A 287 4.33 -15.80 3.63
N SER A 288 5.21 -16.56 2.97
CA SER A 288 6.67 -16.43 3.11
C SER A 288 7.23 -15.04 2.77
N GLY A 289 6.56 -14.30 1.88
CA GLY A 289 7.17 -13.19 1.16
C GLY A 289 8.50 -13.64 0.54
N TRP A 290 9.59 -12.92 0.82
CA TRP A 290 10.93 -13.32 0.43
C TRP A 290 11.78 -13.93 1.57
N GLY A 291 11.14 -14.29 2.69
CA GLY A 291 11.76 -15.06 3.77
C GLY A 291 12.39 -14.24 4.90
N SER A 292 12.18 -12.92 4.96
CA SER A 292 12.76 -12.05 5.99
C SER A 292 12.45 -12.50 7.42
N MET A 293 11.20 -12.89 7.67
CA MET A 293 10.75 -13.37 8.98
C MET A 293 11.36 -14.74 9.30
N SER A 294 11.24 -15.71 8.39
CA SER A 294 11.87 -17.04 8.50
C SER A 294 13.37 -16.95 8.84
N LEU A 295 14.10 -16.13 8.09
CA LEU A 295 15.54 -15.92 8.27
C LEU A 295 15.83 -15.23 9.61
N LEU A 296 15.05 -14.21 9.98
CA LEU A 296 15.24 -13.51 11.25
C LEU A 296 15.00 -14.45 12.44
N ILE A 297 13.92 -15.23 12.45
CA ILE A 297 13.60 -16.18 13.53
C ILE A 297 14.73 -17.20 13.71
N THR A 298 15.14 -17.86 12.63
CA THR A 298 16.11 -18.97 12.70
C THR A 298 17.53 -18.50 12.95
N SER A 299 17.90 -17.32 12.48
CA SER A 299 19.23 -16.72 12.75
C SER A 299 19.38 -16.16 14.16
N THR A 300 18.29 -15.73 14.81
CA THR A 300 18.35 -15.06 16.12
C THR A 300 17.94 -15.93 17.30
N ILE A 301 17.12 -16.96 17.09
CA ILE A 301 16.60 -17.80 18.17
C ILE A 301 17.09 -19.24 17.94
N PRO A 302 18.01 -19.77 18.78
CA PRO A 302 18.60 -21.09 18.58
C PRO A 302 17.58 -22.22 18.56
N GLY A 303 17.81 -23.23 17.71
CA GLY A 303 17.00 -24.45 17.68
C GLY A 303 15.60 -24.33 17.06
N THR A 304 15.09 -23.12 16.80
CA THR A 304 13.80 -22.94 16.12
C THR A 304 13.81 -23.51 14.71
N THR A 305 12.69 -24.06 14.26
CA THR A 305 12.49 -24.42 12.85
C THR A 305 11.27 -23.70 12.30
N VAL A 306 11.33 -23.27 11.05
CA VAL A 306 10.22 -22.56 10.39
C VAL A 306 9.76 -23.38 9.19
N ASP A 307 8.47 -23.74 9.17
CA ASP A 307 7.79 -24.18 7.96
C ASP A 307 7.08 -22.97 7.37
N THR A 308 7.49 -22.53 6.18
CA THR A 308 6.98 -21.33 5.53
C THR A 308 6.23 -21.66 4.24
N LEU A 309 5.04 -21.07 4.07
CA LEU A 309 4.12 -21.35 2.98
C LEU A 309 4.03 -20.18 1.99
N THR A 310 4.14 -20.47 0.70
CA THR A 310 3.85 -19.51 -0.37
C THR A 310 3.21 -20.20 -1.58
N LEU A 311 2.50 -19.43 -2.39
CA LEU A 311 2.00 -19.85 -3.71
C LEU A 311 2.93 -19.40 -4.86
N SER A 312 3.90 -18.53 -4.58
CA SER A 312 4.82 -18.00 -5.59
C SER A 312 6.07 -18.86 -5.68
N THR A 313 6.33 -19.38 -6.87
CA THR A 313 7.55 -20.13 -7.19
C THR A 313 8.79 -19.25 -7.05
N GLN A 314 8.71 -17.98 -7.46
CA GLN A 314 9.81 -17.01 -7.39
C GLN A 314 10.19 -16.68 -5.95
N GLN A 315 9.19 -16.49 -5.09
CA GLN A 315 9.40 -16.30 -3.65
C GLN A 315 10.03 -17.54 -3.01
N ALA A 316 9.46 -18.73 -3.29
CA ALA A 316 9.97 -19.97 -2.75
C ALA A 316 11.43 -20.21 -3.11
N GLU A 317 11.80 -19.96 -4.37
CA GLU A 317 13.18 -20.09 -4.84
C GLU A 317 14.12 -19.10 -4.15
N LEU A 318 13.73 -17.83 -4.02
CA LEU A 318 14.56 -16.85 -3.34
C LEU A 318 14.73 -17.18 -1.85
N VAL A 319 13.68 -17.63 -1.16
CA VAL A 319 13.77 -18.03 0.25
C VAL A 319 14.73 -19.21 0.41
N ARG A 320 14.63 -20.25 -0.43
CA ARG A 320 15.57 -21.39 -0.41
C ARG A 320 17.00 -20.95 -0.64
N SER A 321 17.22 -20.09 -1.63
CA SER A 321 18.53 -19.55 -1.94
C SER A 321 19.13 -18.73 -0.79
N ARG A 322 18.33 -17.86 -0.16
CA ARG A 322 18.76 -17.08 1.03
C ARG A 322 19.02 -17.98 2.24
N ALA A 323 18.18 -18.98 2.48
CA ALA A 323 18.38 -19.95 3.56
C ALA A 323 19.67 -20.75 3.36
N ALA A 324 19.95 -21.19 2.13
CA ALA A 324 21.20 -21.89 1.80
C ALA A 324 22.43 -20.99 1.99
N ALA A 325 22.38 -19.75 1.50
CA ALA A 325 23.47 -18.79 1.69
C ALA A 325 23.74 -18.48 3.18
N ALA A 326 22.69 -18.50 4.01
CA ALA A 326 22.80 -18.30 5.45
C ALA A 326 23.16 -19.57 6.24
N GLY A 327 23.25 -20.74 5.60
CA GLY A 327 23.48 -22.02 6.28
C GLY A 327 22.30 -22.48 7.16
N LEU A 328 21.08 -22.10 6.80
CA LEU A 328 19.83 -22.34 7.56
C LEU A 328 18.87 -23.30 6.85
N SER A 329 19.31 -23.99 5.80
CA SER A 329 18.46 -24.90 5.00
C SER A 329 17.89 -26.08 5.78
N ASP A 330 18.52 -26.47 6.88
CA ASP A 330 18.05 -27.51 7.80
C ASP A 330 16.93 -27.01 8.73
N ARG A 331 16.82 -25.69 8.92
CA ARG A 331 15.89 -25.04 9.84
C ARG A 331 14.75 -24.29 9.16
N ILE A 332 14.89 -23.93 7.88
CA ILE A 332 13.83 -23.27 7.09
C ILE A 332 13.33 -24.22 6.00
N ARG A 333 12.08 -24.67 6.12
CA ARG A 333 11.42 -25.53 5.13
C ARG A 333 10.42 -24.71 4.33
N VAL A 334 10.65 -24.60 3.03
CA VAL A 334 9.84 -23.77 2.11
C VAL A 334 8.88 -24.64 1.31
N HIS A 335 7.59 -24.44 1.55
CA HIS A 335 6.51 -25.20 0.93
C HIS A 335 5.78 -24.35 -0.10
N LEU A 336 5.77 -24.81 -1.36
CA LEU A 336 4.92 -24.24 -2.40
C LEU A 336 3.53 -24.86 -2.25
N MET A 337 2.73 -24.31 -1.35
CA MET A 337 1.52 -24.94 -0.86
C MET A 337 0.49 -23.90 -0.42
N ASP A 338 -0.76 -24.15 -0.79
CA ASP A 338 -1.89 -23.46 -0.21
C ASP A 338 -2.09 -23.90 1.26
N TYR A 339 -2.19 -22.94 2.19
CA TYR A 339 -2.37 -23.24 3.62
C TYR A 339 -3.60 -24.12 3.91
N ARG A 340 -4.60 -24.15 3.02
CA ARG A 340 -5.77 -25.02 3.17
C ARG A 340 -5.44 -26.51 3.02
N ASN A 341 -4.33 -26.81 2.34
CA ASN A 341 -3.86 -28.15 2.01
C ASN A 341 -2.72 -28.65 2.92
N MET A 342 -2.55 -28.04 4.11
CA MET A 342 -1.58 -28.52 5.09
C MET A 342 -1.78 -30.03 5.39
N PRO A 343 -0.70 -30.81 5.46
CA PRO A 343 -0.78 -32.27 5.57
C PRO A 343 -1.19 -32.69 6.98
N GLN A 344 -1.91 -33.81 7.12
CA GLN A 344 -2.60 -34.21 8.35
C GLN A 344 -1.69 -34.26 9.59
N GLU A 345 -0.42 -34.61 9.43
CA GLU A 345 0.59 -34.65 10.50
C GLU A 345 0.94 -33.28 11.09
N TRP A 346 0.41 -32.18 10.53
CA TRP A 346 0.59 -30.83 11.05
C TRP A 346 -0.48 -30.41 12.07
N GLU A 347 -1.48 -31.26 12.34
CA GLU A 347 -2.48 -30.97 13.36
C GLU A 347 -1.84 -30.78 14.73
N GLY A 348 -1.99 -29.59 15.31
CA GLY A 348 -1.39 -29.25 16.60
C GLY A 348 0.14 -29.23 16.64
N ALA A 349 0.82 -29.23 15.49
CA ALA A 349 2.25 -29.46 15.41
C ALA A 349 3.13 -28.20 15.58
N PHE A 350 2.53 -27.02 15.63
CA PHE A 350 3.25 -25.74 15.66
C PHE A 350 3.07 -25.02 16.99
N ASP A 351 4.17 -24.66 17.63
CA ASP A 351 4.16 -23.90 18.87
C ASP A 351 3.73 -22.45 18.61
N ARG A 352 4.14 -21.90 17.47
CA ARG A 352 3.93 -20.51 17.10
C ARG A 352 3.48 -20.36 15.66
N LEU A 353 2.68 -19.33 15.40
CA LEU A 353 2.24 -18.96 14.05
C LEU A 353 2.45 -17.48 13.78
N VAL A 354 2.93 -17.16 12.58
CA VAL A 354 2.99 -15.80 12.06
C VAL A 354 2.36 -15.75 10.67
N SER A 355 1.57 -14.72 10.41
CA SER A 355 1.03 -14.44 9.08
C SER A 355 0.95 -12.92 8.88
N VAL A 356 1.66 -12.41 7.88
CA VAL A 356 1.83 -10.96 7.66
C VAL A 356 1.22 -10.55 6.33
N GLU A 357 0.22 -9.67 6.36
CA GLU A 357 -0.44 -9.08 5.18
C GLU A 357 -0.84 -10.12 4.11
N MET A 358 -1.44 -11.20 4.59
CA MET A 358 -1.97 -12.29 3.77
C MET A 358 -3.51 -12.25 3.74
N ILE A 359 -4.15 -11.73 4.79
CA ILE A 359 -5.61 -11.82 5.00
C ILE A 359 -6.41 -11.08 3.92
N GLU A 360 -5.76 -10.10 3.28
CA GLU A 360 -6.26 -9.30 2.17
C GLU A 360 -6.54 -10.16 0.93
N ALA A 361 -5.83 -11.28 0.78
CA ALA A 361 -5.96 -12.24 -0.32
C ALA A 361 -6.87 -13.43 -0.01
N VAL A 362 -7.35 -13.58 1.23
CA VAL A 362 -8.19 -14.72 1.65
C VAL A 362 -9.60 -14.62 1.07
N GLY A 363 -10.15 -13.40 1.03
CA GLY A 363 -11.56 -13.17 0.67
C GLY A 363 -12.50 -13.30 1.87
N LYS A 364 -13.63 -12.57 1.79
CA LYS A 364 -14.59 -12.44 2.90
C LYS A 364 -15.18 -13.78 3.31
N GLU A 365 -15.53 -14.61 2.34
CA GLU A 365 -16.23 -15.89 2.52
C GLU A 365 -15.35 -16.97 3.16
N TYR A 366 -14.03 -16.83 3.08
CA TYR A 366 -13.07 -17.84 3.52
C TYR A 366 -12.35 -17.48 4.82
N MET A 367 -12.65 -16.32 5.42
CA MET A 367 -11.95 -15.85 6.62
C MET A 367 -12.11 -16.81 7.81
N GLU A 368 -13.31 -17.39 8.01
CA GLU A 368 -13.50 -18.42 9.06
C GLU A 368 -12.70 -19.68 8.80
N THR A 369 -12.60 -20.12 7.53
CA THR A 369 -11.75 -21.26 7.16
C THR A 369 -10.28 -20.96 7.40
N TYR A 370 -9.83 -19.73 7.14
CA TYR A 370 -8.48 -19.29 7.47
C TYR A 370 -8.17 -19.45 8.97
N TRP A 371 -9.03 -18.91 9.84
CA TRP A 371 -8.88 -19.05 11.28
C TRP A 371 -8.98 -20.50 11.76
N SER A 372 -9.88 -21.30 11.16
CA SER A 372 -10.01 -22.73 11.47
C SER A 372 -8.73 -23.51 11.13
N LYS A 373 -8.05 -23.18 10.03
CA LYS A 373 -6.77 -23.80 9.66
C LYS A 373 -5.64 -23.41 10.60
N ILE A 374 -5.62 -22.16 11.07
CA ILE A 374 -4.69 -21.69 12.12
C ILE A 374 -4.92 -22.45 13.42
N ASP A 375 -6.17 -22.49 13.90
CA ASP A 375 -6.55 -23.24 15.10
C ASP A 375 -6.15 -24.71 14.98
N TRP A 376 -6.38 -25.31 13.82
CA TRP A 376 -6.06 -26.69 13.52
C TRP A 376 -4.55 -26.98 13.61
N ALA A 377 -3.70 -26.12 13.04
CA ALA A 377 -2.25 -26.32 13.00
C ALA A 377 -1.53 -25.99 14.32
N LEU A 378 -2.04 -25.01 15.07
CA LEU A 378 -1.43 -24.58 16.34
C LEU A 378 -1.56 -25.63 17.44
N ASN A 379 -0.50 -25.80 18.23
CA ASN A 379 -0.47 -26.56 19.47
C ASN A 379 -1.73 -26.24 20.31
N LYS A 380 -2.40 -27.29 20.78
CA LYS A 380 -3.73 -27.19 21.41
C LYS A 380 -3.70 -26.63 22.83
N GLU A 381 -2.52 -26.61 23.46
CA GLU A 381 -2.35 -26.21 24.86
C GLU A 381 -1.55 -24.90 24.96
N THR A 382 -0.45 -24.76 24.20
CA THR A 382 0.50 -23.65 24.35
C THR A 382 0.66 -22.78 23.10
N GLY A 383 -0.18 -23.01 22.08
CA GLY A 383 -0.11 -22.30 20.80
C GLY A 383 -0.33 -20.80 20.93
N VAL A 384 0.53 -20.01 20.28
CA VAL A 384 0.40 -18.55 20.16
C VAL A 384 0.53 -18.16 18.70
N GLY A 385 -0.35 -17.27 18.23
CA GLY A 385 -0.32 -16.78 16.86
C GLY A 385 -0.35 -15.26 16.77
N VAL A 386 0.30 -14.74 15.73
CA VAL A 386 0.27 -13.31 15.38
C VAL A 386 -0.13 -13.17 13.91
N VAL A 387 -1.20 -12.43 13.67
CA VAL A 387 -1.69 -12.12 12.32
C VAL A 387 -1.68 -10.60 12.13
N GLN A 388 -1.01 -10.13 11.09
CA GLN A 388 -1.05 -8.72 10.65
C GLN A 388 -1.89 -8.60 9.37
N GLY A 389 -2.65 -7.53 9.25
CA GLY A 389 -3.15 -7.11 7.94
C GLY A 389 -3.88 -5.78 7.92
N ILE A 390 -4.04 -5.27 6.69
CA ILE A 390 -4.68 -4.02 6.36
C ILE A 390 -6.18 -4.13 6.61
N THR A 391 -6.74 -3.07 7.18
CA THR A 391 -8.14 -2.98 7.60
C THR A 391 -8.77 -1.66 7.14
N ILE A 392 -10.09 -1.63 7.11
CA ILE A 392 -10.87 -0.41 6.90
C ILE A 392 -11.70 -0.06 8.16
N PRO A 393 -12.09 1.21 8.35
CA PRO A 393 -13.01 1.60 9.41
C PRO A 393 -14.38 0.93 9.25
N GLU A 394 -15.07 0.68 10.36
CA GLU A 394 -16.39 0.02 10.38
C GLU A 394 -17.43 0.74 9.51
N ALA A 395 -17.41 2.08 9.51
CA ALA A 395 -18.33 2.88 8.70
C ALA A 395 -18.13 2.71 7.17
N SER A 396 -17.03 2.10 6.73
CA SER A 396 -16.67 1.96 5.31
C SER A 396 -17.02 0.59 4.72
N GLN A 397 -17.52 -0.37 5.53
CA GLN A 397 -17.86 -1.73 5.06
C GLN A 397 -18.80 -1.77 3.85
N SER A 398 -19.64 -0.75 3.68
CA SER A 398 -20.65 -0.69 2.62
C SER A 398 -20.15 -0.05 1.31
N THR A 399 -18.95 0.54 1.26
CA THR A 399 -18.55 1.42 0.14
C THR A 399 -17.21 1.08 -0.53
N VAL A 400 -16.48 0.07 -0.07
CA VAL A 400 -15.15 -0.23 -0.62
C VAL A 400 -15.26 -1.23 -1.78
N HIS A 401 -15.29 -0.72 -3.01
CA HIS A 401 -14.84 -1.48 -4.17
C HIS A 401 -13.31 -1.32 -4.26
N ALA A 402 -12.57 -2.36 -3.87
CA ALA A 402 -11.10 -2.34 -3.92
C ALA A 402 -10.63 -2.34 -5.39
N PHE A 403 -10.44 -1.16 -5.96
CA PHE A 403 -9.99 -1.01 -7.35
C PHE A 403 -8.51 -1.38 -7.54
N LEU A 404 -7.65 -1.11 -6.55
CA LEU A 404 -6.21 -1.39 -6.63
C LEU A 404 -5.87 -2.88 -6.42
N PHE A 405 -6.78 -3.67 -5.83
CA PHE A 405 -6.60 -5.09 -5.58
C PHE A 405 -7.80 -5.89 -6.13
N PRO A 406 -7.81 -6.27 -7.42
CA PRO A 406 -8.84 -7.10 -7.99
C PRO A 406 -8.86 -8.45 -7.27
N GLY A 407 -9.98 -8.75 -6.58
CA GLY A 407 -10.11 -9.94 -5.74
C GLY A 407 -9.61 -9.77 -4.31
N GLY A 408 -8.99 -8.64 -3.97
CA GLY A 408 -8.58 -8.31 -2.61
C GLY A 408 -9.77 -7.84 -1.77
N PHE A 409 -9.81 -8.29 -0.52
CA PHE A 409 -10.82 -7.91 0.46
C PHE A 409 -10.14 -7.26 1.66
N LEU A 410 -10.50 -6.01 1.97
CA LEU A 410 -10.03 -5.35 3.19
C LEU A 410 -11.08 -5.51 4.29
N PRO A 411 -10.80 -6.31 5.34
CA PRO A 411 -11.71 -6.51 6.45
C PRO A 411 -11.75 -5.31 7.39
N THR A 412 -12.74 -5.27 8.28
CA THR A 412 -12.66 -4.43 9.48
C THR A 412 -12.07 -5.19 10.64
N LEU A 413 -11.67 -4.48 11.69
CA LEU A 413 -11.17 -5.12 12.91
C LEU A 413 -12.24 -6.00 13.56
N THR A 414 -13.50 -5.53 13.66
CA THR A 414 -14.59 -6.33 14.23
C THR A 414 -14.81 -7.60 13.42
N PHE A 415 -14.81 -7.49 12.08
CA PHE A 415 -14.93 -8.67 11.21
C PHE A 415 -13.82 -9.70 11.47
N LEU A 416 -12.58 -9.26 11.66
CA LEU A 416 -11.45 -10.16 11.95
C LEU A 416 -11.63 -10.88 13.29
N VAL A 417 -11.99 -10.16 14.35
CA VAL A 417 -12.18 -10.75 15.69
C VAL A 417 -13.39 -11.69 15.71
N ASP A 418 -14.49 -11.33 15.05
CA ASP A 418 -15.69 -12.17 14.96
C ASP A 418 -15.43 -13.46 14.18
N THR A 419 -14.72 -13.37 13.06
CA THR A 419 -14.37 -14.55 12.25
C THR A 419 -13.30 -15.40 12.94
N LEU A 420 -12.38 -14.81 13.70
CA LEU A 420 -11.43 -15.54 14.54
C LEU A 420 -12.18 -16.37 15.57
N THR A 421 -13.12 -15.76 16.29
CA THR A 421 -13.93 -16.43 17.31
C THR A 421 -14.74 -17.58 16.70
N ARG A 422 -15.42 -17.35 15.58
CA ARG A 422 -16.25 -18.38 14.93
C ARG A 422 -15.41 -19.49 14.29
N GLY A 423 -14.35 -19.15 13.57
CA GLY A 423 -13.47 -20.09 12.88
C GLY A 423 -12.66 -20.98 13.83
N SER A 424 -12.27 -20.44 14.99
CA SER A 424 -11.58 -21.21 16.05
C SER A 424 -12.53 -21.85 17.07
N GLN A 425 -13.85 -21.65 16.94
CA GLN A 425 -14.85 -22.06 17.93
C GLN A 425 -14.54 -21.53 19.35
N GLY A 426 -14.02 -20.30 19.44
CA GLY A 426 -13.66 -19.64 20.70
C GLY A 426 -12.37 -20.14 21.36
N LYS A 427 -11.61 -21.05 20.72
CA LYS A 427 -10.39 -21.64 21.31
C LYS A 427 -9.14 -20.76 21.18
N LEU A 428 -9.19 -19.74 20.33
CA LEU A 428 -8.13 -18.74 20.21
C LEU A 428 -8.59 -17.47 20.91
N VAL A 429 -7.95 -17.14 22.02
CA VAL A 429 -8.25 -15.96 22.84
C VAL A 429 -7.41 -14.79 22.35
N VAL A 430 -8.05 -13.68 22.01
CA VAL A 430 -7.34 -12.44 21.63
C VAL A 430 -6.60 -11.90 22.85
N ASP A 431 -5.28 -11.80 22.74
CA ASP A 431 -4.40 -11.24 23.76
C ASP A 431 -4.22 -9.74 23.57
N SER A 432 -3.85 -9.32 22.36
CA SER A 432 -3.61 -7.91 22.07
C SER A 432 -3.88 -7.56 20.61
N VAL A 433 -4.27 -6.30 20.39
CA VAL A 433 -4.46 -5.70 19.07
C VAL A 433 -3.69 -4.39 19.02
N SER A 434 -2.81 -4.24 18.02
CA SER A 434 -2.01 -3.02 17.81
C SER A 434 -2.26 -2.46 16.42
N ASN A 435 -2.50 -1.14 16.30
CA ASN A 435 -2.68 -0.48 15.00
C ASN A 435 -1.37 0.18 14.57
N ILE A 436 -0.73 -0.36 13.53
CA ILE A 436 0.49 0.18 12.90
C ILE A 436 0.21 0.97 11.63
N GLY A 437 -1.06 1.13 11.22
CA GLY A 437 -1.46 1.85 10.01
C GLY A 437 -0.79 3.23 9.82
N PRO A 438 -0.58 4.05 10.87
CA PRO A 438 0.13 5.32 10.73
C PRO A 438 1.59 5.20 10.27
N HIS A 439 2.25 4.07 10.53
CA HIS A 439 3.61 3.83 10.02
C HIS A 439 3.62 3.45 8.53
N TYR A 440 2.48 2.99 8.01
CA TYR A 440 2.35 2.59 6.61
C TYR A 440 2.44 3.81 5.68
N SER A 441 1.96 4.99 6.11
CA SER A 441 2.11 6.23 5.31
C SER A 441 3.58 6.53 5.00
N ARG A 442 4.46 6.50 6.00
CA ARG A 442 5.91 6.65 5.81
C ARG A 442 6.54 5.51 5.01
N THR A 443 6.07 4.28 5.23
CA THR A 443 6.53 3.11 4.44
C THR A 443 6.28 3.35 2.95
N LEU A 444 5.09 3.82 2.58
CA LEU A 444 4.71 4.13 1.20
C LEU A 444 5.47 5.33 0.63
N ARG A 445 5.74 6.37 1.44
CA ARG A 445 6.59 7.49 1.02
C ARG A 445 8.02 7.06 0.71
N GLU A 446 8.62 6.23 1.55
CA GLU A 446 9.97 5.68 1.33
C GLU A 446 10.03 4.80 0.08
N TRP A 447 9.02 3.93 -0.10
CA TRP A 447 8.92 3.12 -1.32
C TRP A 447 8.78 3.98 -2.57
N ARG A 448 7.87 4.97 -2.57
CA ARG A 448 7.71 5.91 -3.69
C ARG A 448 9.02 6.62 -4.02
N ARG A 449 9.67 7.21 -3.01
CA ARG A 449 10.93 7.94 -3.17
C ARG A 449 12.01 7.07 -3.80
N ARG A 450 12.17 5.83 -3.33
CA ARG A 450 13.15 4.88 -3.89
C ARG A 450 12.77 4.41 -5.28
N PHE A 451 11.49 4.12 -5.50
CA PHE A 451 10.94 3.73 -6.79
C PHE A 451 11.24 4.78 -7.85
N GLU A 452 10.93 6.05 -7.59
CA GLU A 452 11.21 7.16 -8.51
C GLU A 452 12.72 7.35 -8.74
N ALA A 453 13.51 7.33 -7.67
CA ALA A 453 14.96 7.51 -7.74
C ALA A 453 15.69 6.39 -8.50
N ARG A 454 15.10 5.19 -8.56
CA ARG A 454 15.70 4.01 -9.20
C ARG A 454 14.92 3.54 -10.41
N PHE A 455 13.97 4.34 -10.88
CA PHE A 455 13.07 3.95 -11.96
C PHE A 455 13.85 3.68 -13.25
N GLU A 456 14.68 4.63 -13.65
CA GLU A 456 15.46 4.56 -14.90
C GLU A 456 16.53 3.45 -14.86
N ASP A 457 17.31 3.37 -13.77
CA ASP A 457 18.52 2.54 -13.74
C ASP A 457 18.30 1.09 -13.30
N VAL A 458 17.20 0.81 -12.59
CA VAL A 458 16.91 -0.54 -12.05
C VAL A 458 15.59 -1.08 -12.56
N ILE A 459 14.53 -0.27 -12.46
CA ILE A 459 13.17 -0.76 -12.71
C ILE A 459 12.92 -0.93 -14.21
N ILE A 460 13.30 0.04 -15.05
CA ILE A 460 13.16 -0.10 -16.51
C ILE A 460 13.90 -1.34 -17.03
N PRO A 461 15.19 -1.58 -16.71
CA PRO A 461 15.86 -2.81 -17.12
C PRO A 461 15.15 -4.09 -16.68
N ALA A 462 14.64 -4.13 -15.45
CA ALA A 462 13.87 -5.27 -14.94
C ALA A 462 12.58 -5.49 -15.75
N LEU A 463 11.82 -4.43 -16.00
CA LEU A 463 10.58 -4.47 -16.79
C LEU A 463 10.83 -4.91 -18.24
N LYS A 464 11.91 -4.43 -18.87
CA LYS A 464 12.30 -4.83 -20.23
C LYS A 464 12.66 -6.31 -20.30
N ALA A 465 13.39 -6.82 -19.30
CA ALA A 465 13.77 -8.22 -19.23
C ALA A 465 12.55 -9.13 -19.02
N GLU A 466 11.58 -8.66 -18.24
CA GLU A 466 10.39 -9.42 -17.88
C GLU A 466 9.30 -9.42 -18.97
N TYR A 467 9.10 -8.27 -19.62
CA TYR A 467 8.10 -8.09 -20.68
C TYR A 467 8.75 -7.72 -22.02
N PRO A 468 9.62 -8.57 -22.61
CA PRO A 468 10.40 -8.23 -23.79
C PRO A 468 9.53 -7.89 -25.02
N GLY A 469 8.32 -8.46 -25.11
CA GLY A 469 7.39 -8.22 -26.21
C GLY A 469 6.55 -6.94 -26.10
N VAL A 470 6.48 -6.31 -24.92
CA VAL A 470 5.64 -5.13 -24.67
C VAL A 470 6.48 -3.91 -24.29
N MET A 471 7.48 -4.10 -23.43
CA MET A 471 8.33 -3.03 -22.90
C MET A 471 9.78 -3.13 -23.42
N GLY A 472 10.18 -4.27 -23.99
CA GLY A 472 11.58 -4.52 -24.40
C GLY A 472 12.02 -3.81 -25.68
N ALA A 473 11.09 -3.33 -26.52
CA ALA A 473 11.43 -2.56 -27.71
C ALA A 473 11.86 -1.12 -27.35
N ASP A 474 12.72 -0.52 -28.16
CA ASP A 474 13.13 0.89 -28.01
C ASP A 474 12.28 1.83 -28.89
N ASP A 475 10.97 1.59 -28.93
CA ASP A 475 10.02 2.39 -29.72
C ASP A 475 9.13 3.31 -28.86
N ALA A 476 8.21 4.03 -29.50
CA ALA A 476 7.30 4.92 -28.78
C ALA A 476 6.26 4.16 -27.93
N SER A 477 5.81 2.99 -28.38
CA SER A 477 4.77 2.21 -27.70
C SER A 477 5.32 1.61 -26.40
N ALA A 478 6.52 1.05 -26.44
CA ALA A 478 7.17 0.50 -25.25
C ALA A 478 7.46 1.58 -24.20
N ARG A 479 7.86 2.79 -24.63
CA ARG A 479 8.04 3.94 -23.74
C ARG A 479 6.73 4.40 -23.10
N GLU A 480 5.62 4.38 -23.84
CA GLU A 480 4.30 4.68 -23.31
C GLU A 480 3.86 3.66 -22.25
N GLU A 481 4.04 2.36 -22.50
CA GLU A 481 3.71 1.30 -21.53
C GLU A 481 4.54 1.40 -20.24
N ILE A 482 5.84 1.72 -20.36
CA ILE A 482 6.71 1.96 -19.20
C ILE A 482 6.24 3.19 -18.40
N GLU A 483 5.85 4.27 -19.07
CA GLU A 483 5.34 5.47 -18.40
C GLU A 483 3.99 5.21 -17.72
N VAL A 484 3.08 4.48 -18.37
CA VAL A 484 1.81 4.04 -17.76
C VAL A 484 2.07 3.21 -16.51
N PHE A 485 3.05 2.30 -16.55
CA PHE A 485 3.47 1.53 -15.39
C PHE A 485 3.98 2.43 -14.27
N LYS A 486 4.88 3.38 -14.58
CA LYS A 486 5.41 4.35 -13.61
C LYS A 486 4.29 5.10 -12.90
N ARG A 487 3.37 5.67 -13.69
CA ARG A 487 2.26 6.48 -13.20
C ARG A 487 1.28 5.65 -12.39
N LYS A 488 1.01 4.41 -12.78
CA LYS A 488 0.19 3.47 -11.99
C LYS A 488 0.78 3.25 -10.58
N TRP A 489 2.09 3.04 -10.47
CA TRP A 489 2.76 2.84 -9.19
C TRP A 489 2.81 4.11 -8.34
N ILE A 490 3.11 5.27 -8.94
CA ILE A 490 3.04 6.56 -8.24
C ILE A 490 1.62 6.81 -7.71
N TYR A 491 0.59 6.55 -8.53
CA TYR A 491 -0.81 6.66 -8.10
C TYR A 491 -1.10 5.75 -6.91
N TYR A 492 -0.69 4.48 -6.98
CA TYR A 492 -0.86 3.52 -5.90
C TYR A 492 -0.23 4.02 -4.59
N TYR A 493 1.05 4.43 -4.61
CA TYR A 493 1.72 4.92 -3.41
C TYR A 493 1.01 6.14 -2.82
N CYS A 494 0.68 7.15 -3.64
CA CYS A 494 -0.01 8.35 -3.17
C CYS A 494 -1.40 8.06 -2.60
N TYR A 495 -2.16 7.18 -3.27
CA TYR A 495 -3.52 6.84 -2.87
C TYR A 495 -3.54 6.11 -1.53
N CYS A 496 -2.66 5.10 -1.37
CA CYS A 496 -2.54 4.36 -0.13
C CYS A 496 -1.95 5.24 0.99
N GLU A 497 -0.96 6.10 0.69
CA GLU A 497 -0.36 7.03 1.65
C GLU A 497 -1.44 7.90 2.28
N VAL A 498 -2.30 8.52 1.46
CA VAL A 498 -3.43 9.34 1.92
C VAL A 498 -4.45 8.50 2.69
N GLY A 499 -4.73 7.27 2.24
CA GLY A 499 -5.62 6.35 2.93
C GLY A 499 -5.20 6.09 4.38
N PHE A 500 -3.93 5.76 4.61
CA PHE A 500 -3.39 5.54 5.95
C PHE A 500 -3.24 6.82 6.76
N THR A 501 -2.76 7.91 6.14
CA THR A 501 -2.58 9.22 6.78
C THR A 501 -3.90 9.74 7.33
N THR A 502 -5.00 9.54 6.60
CA THR A 502 -6.35 10.00 6.98
C THR A 502 -7.17 8.95 7.73
N ARG A 503 -6.54 7.86 8.19
CA ARG A 503 -7.16 6.76 8.95
C ARG A 503 -8.35 6.10 8.25
N ARG A 504 -8.41 6.18 6.91
CA ARG A 504 -9.36 5.41 6.09
C ARG A 504 -8.87 4.01 5.79
N LEU A 505 -7.57 3.79 5.96
CA LEU A 505 -6.95 2.49 6.10
C LEU A 505 -6.32 2.42 7.49
N GLY A 506 -6.36 1.23 8.08
CA GLY A 506 -5.57 0.84 9.24
C GLY A 506 -4.77 -0.40 8.91
N ASP A 507 -3.83 -0.77 9.77
CA ASP A 507 -3.10 -2.04 9.67
C ASP A 507 -2.93 -2.56 11.09
N HIS A 508 -3.47 -3.74 11.36
CA HIS A 508 -3.59 -4.27 12.71
C HIS A 508 -2.79 -5.55 12.87
N ILE A 509 -2.02 -5.61 13.96
CA ILE A 509 -1.38 -6.83 14.46
C ILE A 509 -2.26 -7.39 15.57
N ILE A 510 -2.85 -8.57 15.33
CA ILE A 510 -3.68 -9.31 16.28
C ILE A 510 -2.86 -10.48 16.82
N THR A 511 -2.68 -10.51 18.14
CA THR A 511 -2.04 -11.60 18.86
C THR A 511 -3.09 -12.40 19.60
N PHE A 512 -2.98 -13.72 19.57
CA PHE A 512 -3.90 -14.63 20.24
C PHE A 512 -3.17 -15.85 20.81
N SER A 513 -3.74 -16.43 21.86
CA SER A 513 -3.18 -17.58 22.59
C SER A 513 -4.28 -18.59 22.93
N ARG A 514 -3.89 -19.75 23.42
CA ARG A 514 -4.81 -20.74 23.99
C ARG A 514 -5.32 -20.29 25.36
N GLU A 515 -6.58 -20.64 25.64
CA GLU A 515 -7.11 -20.57 27.00
C GLU A 515 -6.23 -21.39 27.95
N GLY A 516 -5.87 -20.81 29.10
CA GLY A 516 -5.05 -21.50 30.11
C GLY A 516 -3.54 -21.60 29.79
N ASN A 517 -3.06 -20.95 28.72
CA ASN A 517 -1.62 -20.91 28.40
C ASN A 517 -0.84 -20.01 29.38
N ILE A 518 -0.52 -20.56 30.55
CA ILE A 518 0.27 -19.88 31.59
C ILE A 518 1.73 -19.62 31.15
N GLU A 519 2.22 -20.30 30.12
CA GLU A 519 3.57 -20.08 29.63
C GLU A 519 3.70 -18.74 28.90
N TYR A 520 2.59 -18.16 28.43
CA TYR A 520 2.56 -16.91 27.70
C TYR A 520 2.39 -15.70 28.64
N GLY A 521 3.50 -15.30 29.29
CA GLY A 521 3.65 -13.99 29.91
C GLY A 521 3.20 -13.83 31.37
N CYS A 522 2.59 -14.84 32.00
CA CYS A 522 2.09 -14.74 33.38
C CYS A 522 2.39 -16.00 34.20
N GLN A 523 3.15 -15.89 35.29
CA GLN A 523 3.31 -16.97 36.26
C GLN A 523 2.25 -16.86 37.37
N VAL A 524 1.67 -17.98 37.79
CA VAL A 524 0.86 -18.04 39.01
C VAL A 524 1.82 -17.93 40.20
N TYR A 525 1.51 -17.05 41.15
CA TYR A 525 2.28 -16.91 42.38
C TYR A 525 2.37 -18.27 43.10
N GLU A 526 3.59 -18.75 43.36
CA GLU A 526 3.87 -20.04 44.00
C GLU A 526 3.50 -20.08 45.50
#